data_AF-A0A1M7U9H6-F1
#
_entry.id   AF-A0A1M7U9H6-F1
#
_cell.length_a   1.000
_cell.length_b   1.000
_cell.length_c   1.000
_cell.angle_alpha   90.00
_cell.angle_beta   90.00
_cell.angle_gamma   90.00
#
_symmetry.space_group_name_H-M   'P 1'
#
loop_
_entity.id
_entity.type
_entity.pdbx_description
1 polymer ?
#
loop_
_entity_poly.entity_id
_entity_poly.type
_entity_poly.pdbx_seq_one_letter_code
_entity_poly.pdbx_strand_id
1 'polypeptide(L)'
;MKKTFAALLAVATVAGALSATPANAQRALGAAVAGGIIGGAIVGGAIAAQQAPAPVYVAPPGPPCRWVRERYWDGYDWRFRRVQYCD
;
A
#
# COMPACT_ATOMS: atom_id res chain seq x y z
N MET A 1 5.08 -18.84 23.77
CA MET A 1 5.02 -20.31 23.57
C MET A 1 4.07 -20.76 22.46
N LYS A 2 2.95 -20.07 22.19
CA LYS A 2 2.02 -20.45 21.11
C LYS A 2 2.67 -20.39 19.70
N LYS A 3 3.48 -19.34 19.47
CA LYS A 3 4.22 -19.14 18.21
C LYS A 3 5.31 -20.18 17.97
N THR A 4 6.00 -20.63 19.03
CA THR A 4 7.05 -21.66 18.93
C THR A 4 6.45 -23.04 18.68
N PHE A 5 5.32 -23.37 19.31
CA PHE A 5 4.56 -24.59 19.02
C PHE A 5 4.04 -24.61 17.58
N ALA A 6 3.49 -23.48 17.09
CA ALA A 6 3.03 -23.38 15.71
C ALA A 6 4.17 -23.55 14.70
N ALA A 7 5.35 -22.98 14.97
CA ALA A 7 6.53 -23.15 14.13
C ALA A 7 7.00 -24.62 14.10
N LEU A 8 7.06 -25.30 15.25
CA LEU A 8 7.45 -26.71 15.33
C LEU A 8 6.46 -27.63 14.62
N LEU A 9 5.15 -27.38 14.76
CA LEU A 9 4.12 -28.14 14.05
C LEU A 9 4.24 -27.98 12.53
N ALA A 10 4.48 -26.75 12.05
CA ALA A 10 4.68 -26.50 10.62
C ALA A 10 5.89 -27.28 10.07
N VAL A 11 7.02 -27.25 10.77
CA VAL A 11 8.22 -28.01 10.39
C VAL A 11 7.96 -29.52 10.40
N ALA A 12 7.28 -30.03 11.43
CA ALA A 12 6.94 -31.45 11.53
C ALA A 12 6.01 -31.91 10.39
N THR A 13 5.04 -31.10 9.99
CA THR A 13 4.15 -31.42 8.86
C THR A 13 4.88 -31.45 7.52
N VAL A 14 5.82 -30.53 7.30
CA VAL A 14 6.64 -30.51 6.06
C VAL A 14 7.58 -31.71 6.02
N ALA A 15 8.24 -32.03 7.14
CA ALA A 15 9.13 -33.18 7.24
C ALA A 15 8.39 -34.52 7.07
N GLY A 16 7.19 -34.65 7.65
CA GLY A 16 6.35 -35.83 7.52
C GLY A 16 5.80 -36.04 6.10
N ALA A 17 5.56 -34.97 5.34
CA ALA A 17 5.12 -35.08 3.94
C ALA A 17 6.23 -35.61 3.01
N LEU A 18 7.49 -35.39 3.36
CA LEU A 18 8.65 -35.80 2.56
C LEU A 18 9.09 -37.25 2.82
N SER A 19 8.71 -37.86 3.96
CA SER A 19 9.15 -39.21 4.34
C SER A 19 8.33 -40.34 3.73
N ALA A 20 7.17 -40.04 3.14
CA ALA A 20 6.23 -41.04 2.62
C ALA A 20 6.37 -41.31 1.09
N THR A 21 7.36 -40.74 0.40
CA THR A 21 7.48 -40.95 -1.06
C THR A 21 8.18 -42.27 -1.41
N PRO A 22 7.51 -43.23 -2.09
CA PRO A 22 8.13 -44.46 -2.55
C PRO A 22 9.17 -44.18 -3.66
N ALA A 23 10.17 -45.07 -3.81
CA ALA A 23 11.35 -44.87 -4.68
C ALA A 23 11.02 -44.55 -6.17
N ASN A 24 9.85 -44.97 -6.66
CA ASN A 24 9.38 -44.69 -8.02
C ASN A 24 8.81 -43.26 -8.20
N ALA A 25 8.47 -42.55 -7.12
CA ALA A 25 7.97 -41.16 -7.16
C ALA A 25 9.10 -40.12 -7.19
N GLN A 26 10.36 -40.53 -6.98
CA GLN A 26 11.53 -39.65 -7.02
C GLN A 26 11.73 -38.97 -8.38
N ARG A 27 11.23 -39.58 -9.45
CA ARG A 27 11.30 -39.02 -10.81
C ARG A 27 10.45 -37.75 -10.97
N ALA A 28 9.36 -37.64 -10.21
CA ALA A 28 8.49 -36.46 -10.20
C ALA A 28 8.83 -35.47 -9.07
N LEU A 29 9.61 -35.89 -8.07
CA LEU A 29 9.99 -35.06 -6.93
C LEU A 29 10.75 -33.80 -7.37
N GLY A 30 11.68 -33.92 -8.32
CA GLY A 30 12.40 -32.76 -8.86
C GLY A 30 11.47 -31.74 -9.54
N ALA A 31 10.49 -32.21 -10.30
CA ALA A 31 9.49 -31.37 -10.94
C ALA A 31 8.53 -30.74 -9.92
N ALA A 32 8.16 -31.48 -8.87
CA ALA A 32 7.32 -30.97 -7.78
C ALA A 32 8.04 -29.91 -6.93
N VAL A 33 9.31 -30.12 -6.60
CA VAL A 33 10.14 -29.14 -5.88
C VAL A 33 10.37 -27.90 -6.73
N ALA A 34 10.71 -28.06 -8.01
CA ALA A 34 10.86 -26.93 -8.93
C ALA A 34 9.54 -26.16 -9.10
N GLY A 35 8.43 -26.87 -9.31
CA GLY A 35 7.10 -26.27 -9.42
C GLY A 35 6.65 -25.55 -8.15
N GLY A 36 6.97 -26.11 -6.97
CA GLY A 36 6.71 -25.51 -5.67
C GLY A 36 7.52 -24.22 -5.45
N ILE A 37 8.82 -24.23 -5.78
CA ILE A 37 9.68 -23.04 -5.66
C ILE A 37 9.24 -21.95 -6.64
N ILE A 38 8.98 -22.30 -7.90
CA ILE A 38 8.55 -21.34 -8.93
C ILE A 38 7.18 -20.75 -8.55
N GLY A 39 6.22 -21.60 -8.20
CA GLY A 39 4.88 -21.15 -7.78
C GLY A 39 4.92 -20.29 -6.52
N GLY A 40 5.73 -20.69 -5.53
CA GLY A 40 5.93 -19.93 -4.30
C GLY A 40 6.61 -18.59 -4.53
N ALA A 41 7.61 -18.52 -5.41
CA ALA A 41 8.29 -17.28 -5.77
C ALA A 41 7.37 -16.32 -6.55
N ILE A 42 6.51 -16.82 -7.43
CA ILE A 42 5.53 -16.00 -8.16
C ILE A 42 4.51 -15.40 -7.18
N VAL A 43 3.88 -16.23 -6.35
CA VAL A 43 2.84 -15.79 -5.40
C VAL A 43 3.45 -14.88 -4.33
N GLY A 44 4.57 -15.30 -3.73
CA GLY A 44 5.27 -14.51 -2.70
C GLY A 44 5.82 -13.20 -3.25
N GLY A 45 6.36 -13.21 -4.47
CA GLY A 45 6.83 -12.00 -5.16
C GLY A 45 5.70 -11.02 -5.46
N ALA A 46 4.54 -11.49 -5.90
CA ALA A 46 3.38 -10.64 -6.16
C ALA A 46 2.86 -9.95 -4.88
N ILE A 47 2.85 -10.67 -3.75
CA ILE A 47 2.45 -10.12 -2.45
C ILE A 47 3.50 -9.12 -1.94
N ALA A 48 4.79 -9.43 -2.07
CA ALA A 48 5.88 -8.55 -1.63
C ALA A 48 6.02 -7.28 -2.49
N ALA A 49 5.61 -7.33 -3.76
CA ALA A 49 5.61 -6.18 -4.67
C ALA A 49 4.44 -5.21 -4.43
N GLN A 50 3.52 -5.52 -3.50
CA GLN A 50 2.45 -4.61 -3.12
C GLN A 50 3.05 -3.42 -2.33
N GLN A 51 3.36 -2.35 -3.05
CA GLN A 51 3.74 -1.09 -2.42
C GLN A 51 2.49 -0.31 -2.00
N ALA A 52 2.48 0.17 -0.77
CA ALA A 52 1.47 1.14 -0.33
C ALA A 52 1.62 2.44 -1.13
N PRO A 53 0.51 3.12 -1.49
CA PRO A 53 0.57 4.45 -2.11
C PRO A 53 1.39 5.41 -1.24
N ALA A 54 2.22 6.23 -1.88
CA ALA A 54 2.96 7.27 -1.18
C ALA A 54 1.97 8.27 -0.53
N PRO A 55 2.23 8.75 0.69
CA PRO A 55 1.39 9.75 1.32
C PRO A 55 1.41 11.05 0.49
N VAL A 56 0.23 11.50 0.07
CA VAL A 56 0.05 12.79 -0.60
C VAL A 56 -0.29 13.84 0.45
N TYR A 57 0.62 14.78 0.67
CA TYR A 57 0.36 15.93 1.53
C TYR A 57 -0.34 17.01 0.72
N VAL A 58 -1.64 17.13 0.92
CA VAL A 58 -2.42 18.24 0.38
C VAL A 58 -2.24 19.42 1.32
N ALA A 59 -1.80 20.56 0.79
CA ALA A 59 -1.86 21.79 1.56
C ALA A 59 -3.33 22.03 1.97
N PRO A 60 -3.60 22.42 3.22
CA PRO A 60 -4.94 22.79 3.62
C PRO A 60 -5.46 23.89 2.68
N PRO A 61 -6.76 23.88 2.35
CA PRO A 61 -7.33 24.95 1.54
C PRO A 61 -6.99 26.29 2.18
N GLY A 62 -6.51 27.23 1.35
CA GLY A 62 -6.21 28.58 1.81
C GLY A 62 -7.44 29.26 2.42
N PRO A 63 -7.23 30.35 3.18
CA PRO A 63 -8.32 31.10 3.80
C PRO A 63 -9.42 31.45 2.78
N PRO A 64 -10.70 31.42 3.17
CA PRO A 64 -11.80 31.70 2.25
C PRO A 64 -11.70 33.14 1.76
N CYS A 65 -11.36 33.31 0.48
CA CYS A 65 -11.30 34.63 -0.12
C CYS A 65 -12.66 35.00 -0.73
N ARG A 66 -13.19 36.16 -0.37
CA ARG A 66 -14.42 36.73 -0.95
C ARG A 66 -14.14 38.05 -1.66
N TRP A 67 -14.80 38.23 -2.79
CA TRP A 67 -14.79 39.49 -3.52
C TRP A 67 -15.85 40.42 -2.96
N VAL A 68 -15.43 41.57 -2.44
CA VAL A 68 -16.32 42.60 -1.92
C VAL A 68 -16.23 43.83 -2.81
N ARG A 69 -17.40 44.43 -3.08
CA ARG A 69 -17.48 45.72 -3.74
C ARG A 69 -17.57 46.80 -2.67
N GLU A 70 -16.46 47.48 -2.43
CA GLU A 70 -16.37 48.52 -1.42
C GLU A 70 -16.51 49.90 -2.05
N ARG A 71 -17.21 50.79 -1.36
CA ARG A 71 -17.29 52.21 -1.73
C ARG A 71 -16.20 52.97 -0.99
N TYR A 72 -15.34 53.66 -1.73
CA TYR A 72 -14.23 54.44 -1.17
C TYR A 72 -14.25 55.87 -1.73
N TRP A 73 -13.71 56.80 -0.95
CA TRP A 73 -13.52 58.19 -1.36
C TRP A 73 -12.14 58.34 -2.00
N ASP A 74 -12.06 58.82 -3.24
CA ASP A 74 -10.80 58.96 -3.96
C ASP A 74 -10.19 60.38 -3.88
N GLY A 75 -10.82 61.28 -3.13
CA GLY A 75 -10.44 62.69 -3.02
C GLY A 75 -11.30 63.63 -3.86
N TYR A 76 -11.99 63.12 -4.88
CA TYR A 76 -12.84 63.92 -5.78
C TYR A 76 -14.30 63.48 -5.78
N ASP A 77 -14.57 62.16 -5.74
CA ASP A 77 -15.92 61.60 -5.71
C ASP A 77 -15.96 60.23 -5.01
N TRP A 78 -17.17 59.72 -4.75
CA TRP A 78 -17.38 58.36 -4.30
C TRP A 78 -17.20 57.38 -5.45
N ARG A 79 -16.25 56.45 -5.30
CA ARG A 79 -15.98 55.40 -6.29
C ARG A 79 -16.18 54.03 -5.68
N PHE A 80 -16.37 53.04 -6.55
CA PHE A 80 -16.46 51.63 -6.14
C PHE A 80 -15.23 50.89 -6.63
N ARG A 81 -14.62 50.10 -5.74
CA ARG A 81 -13.56 49.16 -6.11
C ARG A 81 -13.96 47.73 -5.76
N ARG A 82 -13.43 46.79 -6.53
CA ARG A 82 -13.53 45.36 -6.23
C ARG A 82 -12.25 44.95 -5.51
N VAL A 83 -12.37 44.47 -4.28
CA VAL A 83 -11.24 44.02 -3.45
C VAL A 83 -11.48 42.59 -3.01
N GLN A 84 -10.42 41.80 -2.98
CA GLN A 84 -10.45 40.44 -2.45
C GLN A 84 -10.05 40.50 -0.97
N TYR A 85 -10.95 40.06 -0.10
CA TYR A 85 -10.65 39.84 1.31
C TYR A 85 -10.45 38.35 1.53
N CYS A 86 -9.34 37.98 2.17
CA CYS A 86 -9.10 36.63 2.64
C CYS A 86 -9.03 36.72 4.17
N ASP A 87 -9.93 36.01 4.86
CA ASP A 87 -10.05 36.01 6.32
C ASP A 87 -9.11 34.99 6.99
#